data_AF-A0A2P5ADC1-F1
#
_entry.id   AF-A0A2P5ADC1-F1
#
_cell.length_a   1.000
_cell.length_b   1.000
_cell.length_c   1.000
_cell.angle_alpha   90.00
_cell.angle_beta   90.00
_cell.angle_gamma   90.00
#
_symmetry.space_group_name_H-M   'P 1'
#
loop_
_entity.id
_entity.type
_entity.pdbx_description
1 polymer ?
#
loop_
_entity_poly.entity_id
_entity_poly.type
_entity_poly.pdbx_seq_one_letter_code
_entity_poly.pdbx_strand_id
1 'polypeptide(L)'
;MMIPYLMRQSGKFSKYLHKIPKPFEYITIPTIPQNYQSEDCEIYAIKHIEFHMNGLDLSGVNDDNVGLFRKKMAYEIYYRDWDP
;
A
#
# COMPACT_ATOMS: atom_id res chain seq x y z
N MET A 1 -16.02 1.73 12.43
CA MET A 1 -14.80 2.35 11.88
C MET A 1 -13.74 2.47 12.97
N MET A 2 -12.70 1.64 12.92
CA MET A 2 -11.69 1.52 13.99
C MET A 2 -10.61 2.62 13.91
N ILE A 3 -10.26 3.06 12.70
CA ILE A 3 -9.15 4.00 12.45
C ILE A 3 -9.41 5.39 13.07
N PRO A 4 -10.58 6.05 12.89
CA PRO A 4 -10.82 7.37 13.50
C PRO A 4 -10.77 7.35 15.03
N TYR A 5 -11.24 6.26 15.64
CA TYR A 5 -11.24 6.06 17.08
C TYR A 5 -9.81 5.93 17.63
N LEU A 6 -8.98 5.09 17.00
CA LEU A 6 -7.58 4.90 17.39
C LEU A 6 -6.74 6.17 17.19
N MET A 7 -7.00 6.92 16.11
CA MET A 7 -6.34 8.22 15.88
C MET A 7 -6.65 9.21 17.00
N ARG A 8 -7.91 9.29 17.46
CA ARG A 8 -8.31 10.14 18.58
C ARG A 8 -7.68 9.72 19.90
N GLN A 9 -7.67 8.43 20.22
CA GLN A 9 -7.10 7.89 21.46
C GLN A 9 -5.57 8.08 21.55
N SER A 10 -4.87 8.09 20.41
CA SER A 10 -3.42 8.24 20.38
C SER A 10 -2.89 9.57 20.93
N GLY A 11 -3.73 10.61 21.01
CA GLY A 11 -3.32 11.96 21.43
C GLY A 11 -2.33 12.65 20.48
N LYS A 12 -1.83 11.96 19.44
CA LYS A 12 -0.83 12.47 18.48
C LYS A 12 -1.34 13.66 17.67
N PHE A 13 -2.66 13.81 17.60
CA PHE A 13 -3.33 14.88 16.87
C PHE A 13 -3.87 16.01 17.78
N SER A 14 -3.57 15.96 19.08
CA SER A 14 -3.98 17.00 20.05
C SER A 14 -3.54 18.41 19.65
N LYS A 15 -2.32 18.55 19.14
CA LYS A 15 -1.78 19.81 18.59
C LYS A 15 -2.52 20.36 17.37
N TYR A 16 -3.43 19.58 16.78
CA TYR A 16 -4.26 19.97 15.64
C TYR A 16 -5.74 20.14 16.02
N LEU A 17 -6.16 19.93 17.29
CA LEU A 17 -7.57 20.05 17.70
C LEU A 17 -8.19 21.42 17.39
N HIS A 18 -7.37 22.47 17.38
CA HIS A 18 -7.80 23.86 17.13
C HIS A 18 -7.37 24.38 15.75
N LYS A 19 -6.74 23.55 14.92
CA LYS A 19 -6.41 23.88 13.55
C LYS A 19 -7.41 23.15 12.68
N ILE A 20 -8.31 23.88 12.02
CA ILE A 20 -9.10 23.31 10.93
C ILE A 20 -8.07 22.87 9.88
N PRO A 21 -7.82 21.56 9.70
CA PRO A 21 -6.87 21.12 8.71
C PRO A 21 -7.44 21.52 7.35
N LYS A 22 -6.61 22.08 6.47
CA LYS A 22 -7.00 22.14 5.06
C LYS A 22 -7.37 20.71 4.64
N PRO A 23 -8.51 20.49 3.97
CA PRO A 23 -8.87 19.17 3.49
C PRO A 23 -7.72 18.59 2.68
N PHE A 24 -7.36 17.34 2.96
CA PHE A 24 -6.45 16.62 2.08
C PHE A 24 -7.20 16.34 0.80
N GLU A 25 -6.59 16.67 -0.34
CA GLU A 25 -7.05 16.15 -1.62
C GLU A 25 -6.72 14.65 -1.64
N TYR A 26 -7.73 13.85 -1.92
CA TYR A 26 -7.57 12.42 -2.15
C TYR A 26 -8.21 12.08 -3.49
N ILE A 27 -7.62 11.11 -4.17
CA ILE A 27 -8.13 10.59 -5.43
C ILE A 27 -8.41 9.12 -5.20
N THR A 28 -9.65 8.71 -5.46
CA THR A 28 -9.99 7.29 -5.57
C THR A 28 -9.81 6.88 -7.02
N ILE A 29 -9.02 5.83 -7.27
CA ILE A 29 -8.80 5.29 -8.62
C ILE A 29 -9.65 4.02 -8.76
N PRO A 30 -10.87 4.11 -9.34
CA PRO A 30 -11.78 2.96 -9.43
C PRO A 30 -11.36 1.94 -10.49
N THR A 31 -10.41 2.30 -11.36
CA THR A 31 -9.96 1.48 -12.48
C THR A 31 -8.88 0.47 -12.10
N ILE A 32 -8.34 0.55 -10.88
CA ILE A 32 -7.34 -0.42 -10.41
C ILE A 32 -8.08 -1.71 -10.03
N PRO A 33 -7.72 -2.86 -10.63
CA PRO A 33 -8.31 -4.14 -10.26
C PRO A 33 -8.11 -4.40 -8.77
N GLN A 34 -9.17 -4.81 -8.08
CA GLN A 34 -9.00 -5.36 -6.74
C GLN A 34 -8.44 -6.77 -6.86
N ASN A 35 -7.53 -7.11 -5.95
CA ASN A 35 -7.08 -8.48 -5.80
C ASN A 35 -8.29 -9.39 -5.48
N TYR A 36 -8.58 -10.35 -6.34
CA TYR A 36 -9.60 -11.37 -6.06
C TYR A 36 -9.00 -12.64 -5.42
N GLN A 37 -7.67 -12.73 -5.36
CA GLN A 37 -6.95 -13.82 -4.72
C GLN A 37 -6.74 -13.54 -3.23
N SER A 38 -6.74 -14.60 -2.41
CA SER A 38 -6.32 -14.47 -1.01
C SER A 38 -4.80 -14.33 -0.93
N GLU A 39 -4.31 -13.62 0.10
CA GLU A 39 -2.88 -13.57 0.51
C GLU A 39 -1.93 -12.71 -0.34
N ASP A 40 -2.42 -11.99 -1.35
CA ASP A 40 -1.57 -11.14 -2.20
C ASP A 40 -1.83 -9.62 -2.01
N CYS A 41 -2.66 -9.23 -1.04
CA CYS A 41 -3.05 -7.81 -0.86
C CYS A 41 -1.86 -6.92 -0.45
N GLU A 42 -0.90 -7.45 0.29
CA GLU A 42 0.33 -6.76 0.66
C GLU A 42 1.20 -6.50 -0.57
N ILE A 43 1.31 -7.48 -1.47
CA ILE A 43 2.11 -7.37 -2.70
C ILE A 43 1.48 -6.35 -3.64
N TYR A 44 0.15 -6.37 -3.79
CA TYR A 44 -0.59 -5.34 -4.52
C TYR A 44 -0.26 -3.94 -4.00
N ALA A 45 -0.37 -3.72 -2.69
CA ALA A 45 -0.10 -2.41 -2.10
C ALA A 45 1.32 -1.94 -2.37
N ILE A 46 2.32 -2.80 -2.15
CA ILE A 46 3.74 -2.47 -2.35
C ILE A 46 4.04 -2.17 -3.81
N LYS A 47 3.58 -3.03 -4.74
CA LYS A 47 3.83 -2.85 -6.17
C LYS A 47 3.10 -1.65 -6.75
N HIS A 48 1.89 -1.34 -6.29
CA HIS A 48 1.20 -0.11 -6.71
C HIS A 48 1.93 1.15 -6.26
N ILE A 49 2.46 1.18 -5.03
CA ILE A 49 3.29 2.30 -4.56
C ILE A 49 4.53 2.44 -5.45
N GLU A 50 5.24 1.33 -5.71
CA GLU A 50 6.43 1.34 -6.56
C GLU A 50 6.12 1.83 -7.98
N PHE A 51 5.06 1.32 -8.61
CA PHE A 51 4.69 1.73 -9.97
C PHE A 51 4.29 3.20 -10.01
N HIS A 52 3.52 3.67 -9.03
CA HIS A 52 3.13 5.07 -8.93
C HIS A 52 4.35 6.00 -8.77
N MET A 53 5.30 5.64 -7.90
CA MET A 53 6.53 6.41 -7.70
C MET A 53 7.42 6.48 -8.95
N ASN A 54 7.36 5.47 -9.80
CA ASN A 54 8.15 5.39 -11.04
C ASN A 54 7.37 5.86 -12.29
N GLY A 55 6.13 6.36 -12.14
CA GLY A 55 5.30 6.77 -13.28
C GLY A 55 4.90 5.64 -14.23
N LEU A 56 4.87 4.39 -13.72
CA LEU A 56 4.48 3.21 -14.48
C LEU A 56 2.96 3.03 -14.52
N ASP A 57 2.47 2.32 -15.54
CA ASP A 57 1.05 2.00 -15.66
C ASP A 57 0.61 1.07 -14.53
N LEU A 58 -0.31 1.56 -13.68
CA LEU A 58 -0.82 0.83 -12.53
C LEU A 58 -1.59 -0.45 -12.92
N SER A 59 -2.05 -0.59 -14.17
CA SER A 59 -2.67 -1.84 -14.66
C SER A 59 -1.66 -3.00 -14.76
N GLY A 60 -0.36 -2.70 -14.71
CA GLY A 60 0.71 -3.68 -14.67
C GLY A 60 0.82 -4.48 -13.37
N VAL A 61 -0.04 -4.23 -12.37
CA VAL A 61 -0.20 -5.06 -11.17
C VAL A 61 -1.61 -5.65 -11.19
N ASN A 62 -1.69 -6.97 -11.37
CA ASN A 62 -2.96 -7.69 -11.48
C ASN A 62 -2.82 -9.16 -11.05
N ASP A 63 -3.94 -9.88 -10.97
CA ASP A 63 -3.98 -11.25 -10.46
C ASP A 63 -3.17 -12.25 -11.30
N ASP A 64 -2.94 -11.96 -12.58
CA ASP A 64 -2.16 -12.82 -13.47
C ASP A 64 -0.66 -12.74 -13.15
N ASN A 65 -0.18 -11.59 -12.64
CA ASN A 65 1.25 -11.34 -12.43
C ASN A 65 1.66 -11.13 -10.97
N VAL A 66 0.72 -10.94 -10.05
CA VAL A 66 1.02 -10.68 -8.63
C VAL A 66 1.81 -11.82 -7.99
N GLY A 67 1.51 -13.07 -8.35
CA GLY A 67 2.24 -14.24 -7.87
C GLY A 67 3.71 -14.27 -8.30
N LEU A 68 4.06 -13.67 -9.45
CA LEU A 68 5.45 -13.51 -9.86
C LEU A 68 6.16 -12.47 -9.01
N PHE A 69 5.51 -11.33 -8.75
CA PHE A 69 6.07 -10.29 -7.89
C PHE A 69 6.32 -10.80 -6.47
N ARG A 70 5.38 -11.57 -5.90
CA ARG A 70 5.55 -12.18 -4.58
C ARG A 70 6.77 -13.10 -4.52
N LYS A 71 6.90 -14.03 -5.47
CA LYS A 71 8.03 -14.97 -5.52
C LYS A 71 9.37 -14.25 -5.69
N LYS A 72 9.41 -13.27 -6.60
CA LYS A 72 10.62 -12.45 -6.82
C LYS A 72 11.03 -11.73 -5.55
N MET A 73 10.09 -11.07 -4.89
CA MET A 73 10.35 -10.33 -3.65
C MET A 73 10.81 -11.27 -2.52
N ALA A 74 10.19 -12.43 -2.36
CA ALA A 74 10.61 -13.42 -1.38
C ALA A 74 12.04 -13.92 -1.63
N TYR A 75 12.39 -14.18 -2.89
CA TYR A 75 13.74 -14.58 -3.28
C TYR A 75 14.76 -13.47 -3.00
N GLU A 76 14.45 -12.22 -3.37
CA GLU A 76 15.33 -11.07 -3.15
C GLU A 76 15.58 -10.81 -1.66
N ILE A 77 14.54 -10.90 -0.83
CA ILE A 77 14.66 -10.77 0.63
C ILE A 77 15.54 -11.89 1.18
N TYR A 78 15.25 -13.13 0.82
CA TYR A 78 16.01 -14.29 1.28
C TYR A 78 17.49 -14.18 0.88
N TYR A 79 17.77 -13.84 -0.38
CA TYR A 79 19.14 -13.73 -0.88
C TYR A 79 19.89 -12.56 -0.24
N ARG A 80 19.23 -11.42 0.01
CA ARG A 80 19.86 -10.27 0.65
C ARG A 80 20.24 -10.55 2.10
N ASP A 81 19.39 -11.27 2.81
CA ASP A 81 19.56 -11.57 4.23
C ASP A 81 20.24 -12.95 4.45
N TRP A 82 20.71 -13.60 3.38
CA TRP A 82 21.48 -14.84 3.44
C TRP A 82 22.92 -14.55 3.88
N ASP A 83 23.25 -14.97 5.10
CA ASP A 83 24.59 -14.98 5.67
C ASP A 83 25.03 -16.44 5.87
N PRO A 84 26.01 -16.97 5.10
CA PRO A 84 26.36 -18.39 5.05
C PRO A 84 27.00 -18.96 6.33
#